data_AF-A0A3B9HBZ1-F1
#
_entry.id   AF-A0A3B9HBZ1-F1
#
_cell.length_a   1.000
_cell.length_b   1.000
_cell.length_c   1.000
_cell.angle_alpha   90.00
_cell.angle_beta   90.00
_cell.angle_gamma   90.00
#
_symmetry.space_group_name_H-M   'P 1'
#
loop_
_entity.id
_entity.type
_entity.pdbx_description
1 polymer ?
#
loop_
_entity_poly.entity_id
_entity_poly.type
_entity_poly.pdbx_seq_one_letter_code
_entity_poly.pdbx_strand_id
1 'polypeptide(L)'
;LVALEHSVIVAMGIGIGTWTGFQMTKLMVDSVTISENGGAVLPPPILTTDWAVLGIVAALFTLVFLVSVTLLGKYLFSMNLGTLARMEE
;
A
#
# COMPACT_ATOMS: atom_id res chain seq x y z
N LEU A 1 -18.90 -9.05 12.18
CA LEU A 1 -19.01 -7.88 11.28
C LEU A 1 -17.71 -7.08 11.23
N VAL A 2 -17.19 -6.59 12.36
CA VAL A 2 -15.92 -5.83 12.44
C VAL A 2 -14.73 -6.47 11.72
N ALA A 3 -14.55 -7.80 11.82
CA ALA A 3 -13.48 -8.51 11.12
C ALA A 3 -13.63 -8.51 9.58
N LEU A 4 -14.87 -8.50 9.08
CA LEU A 4 -15.17 -8.44 7.65
C LEU A 4 -15.01 -7.01 7.12
N GLU A 5 -15.39 -5.99 7.89
CA GLU A 5 -15.09 -4.59 7.52
C GLU A 5 -13.59 -4.31 7.47
N HIS A 6 -12.84 -4.78 8.47
CA HIS A 6 -11.39 -4.62 8.48
C HIS A 6 -10.69 -5.37 7.33
N SER A 7 -11.18 -6.55 6.94
CA SER A 7 -10.60 -7.28 5.80
C SER A 7 -10.84 -6.56 4.47
N VAL A 8 -12.00 -5.90 4.31
CA VAL A 8 -12.31 -5.06 3.14
C VAL A 8 -11.40 -3.83 3.06
N ILE A 9 -11.14 -3.17 4.19
CA ILE A 9 -10.20 -2.03 4.25
C ILE A 9 -8.77 -2.49 3.89
N VAL A 10 -8.35 -3.65 4.40
CA VAL A 10 -7.03 -4.23 4.06
C VAL A 10 -6.93 -4.56 2.57
N ALA A 11 -7.95 -5.20 1.99
CA ALA A 11 -7.96 -5.54 0.57
C ALA A 11 -7.92 -4.28 -0.31
N MET A 12 -8.69 -3.25 0.02
CA MET A 12 -8.66 -1.98 -0.71
C MET A 12 -7.31 -1.27 -0.57
N GLY A 13 -6.74 -1.22 0.64
CA GLY A 13 -5.44 -0.59 0.89
C GLY A 13 -4.30 -1.22 0.08
N ILE A 14 -4.23 -2.56 0.07
CA ILE A 14 -3.23 -3.30 -0.71
C ILE A 14 -3.44 -3.09 -2.21
N GLY A 15 -4.68 -3.17 -2.70
CA GLY A 15 -5.00 -3.01 -4.11
C GLY A 15 -4.65 -1.61 -4.63
N ILE A 16 -5.12 -0.56 -3.94
CA ILE A 16 -4.88 0.84 -4.32
C ILE A 16 -3.40 1.20 -4.18
N GLY A 17 -2.74 0.74 -3.11
CA GLY A 17 -1.31 0.99 -2.89
C GLY A 17 -0.44 0.37 -3.98
N THR A 18 -0.71 -0.89 -4.32
CA THR A 18 0.02 -1.60 -5.38
C THR A 18 -0.20 -0.94 -6.74
N TRP A 19 -1.44 -0.59 -7.08
CA TRP A 19 -1.77 0.10 -8.34
C TRP A 19 -1.03 1.45 -8.46
N THR A 20 -1.05 2.24 -7.39
CA THR A 20 -0.37 3.54 -7.35
C THR A 20 1.14 3.39 -7.53
N GLY A 21 1.77 2.40 -6.90
CA GLY A 21 3.20 2.14 -7.04
C GLY A 21 3.63 1.81 -8.47
N PHE A 22 2.83 1.01 -9.19
CA PHE A 22 3.07 0.71 -10.61
C PHE A 22 2.95 1.97 -11.48
N GLN A 23 1.93 2.79 -11.23
CA GLN A 23 1.72 4.02 -11.99
C GLN A 23 2.84 5.04 -11.76
N MET A 24 3.31 5.22 -10.52
CA MET A 24 4.46 6.09 -10.22
C MET A 24 5.74 5.61 -10.90
N THR A 25 5.99 4.30 -10.89
CA THR A 25 7.17 3.71 -11.56
C THR A 25 7.12 3.96 -13.07
N LYS A 26 5.95 3.82 -13.68
CA LYS A 26 5.75 4.12 -15.11
C LYS A 26 6.03 5.59 -15.43
N LEU A 27 5.52 6.52 -14.61
CA LEU A 27 5.73 7.96 -14.80
C LEU A 27 7.20 8.37 -14.61
N MET A 28 7.90 7.77 -13.62
CA MET A 28 9.32 8.03 -13.37
C MET A 28 10.23 7.53 -14.51
N VAL A 29 9.86 6.43 -15.17
CA VAL A 29 10.63 5.96 -16.33
C VAL A 29 10.31 6.77 -17.57
N ASP A 30 9.05 7.14 -17.78
CA ASP A 30 8.63 7.99 -18.89
C ASP A 30 9.39 9.34 -18.87
N SER A 31 9.58 9.95 -17.70
CA SER A 31 10.33 11.21 -17.59
C SER A 31 11.83 11.09 -17.92
N VAL A 32 12.43 9.90 -17.79
CA VAL A 32 13.83 9.64 -18.13
C VAL A 32 14.00 9.25 -19.61
N THR A 33 12.93 8.87 -20.30
CA THR A 33 12.99 8.52 -21.73
C THR A 33 13.16 9.74 -22.66
N ILE A 34 12.95 10.96 -22.15
CA ILE A 34 13.06 12.21 -22.91
C ILE A 34 14.36 12.93 -22.52
N SER A 35 15.27 13.11 -23.48
CA SER A 35 16.49 13.92 -23.30
C SER A 35 16.14 15.42 -23.19
N GLU A 36 16.96 16.20 -22.50
CA GLU A 36 16.87 17.67 -22.41
C GLU A 36 16.79 18.38 -23.78
N ASN A 37 17.22 17.70 -24.85
CA ASN A 37 17.15 18.16 -26.25
C ASN A 37 15.99 17.57 -27.09
N GLY A 38 15.00 16.90 -26.50
CA GLY A 38 13.82 16.38 -27.22
C GLY A 38 14.05 15.14 -28.10
N GLY A 39 15.24 14.52 -27.99
CA GLY A 39 15.56 13.24 -28.64
C GLY A 39 15.43 12.04 -27.70
N ALA A 40 15.15 10.86 -28.25
CA ALA A 40 15.11 9.62 -27.49
C ALA A 40 16.51 9.29 -26.92
N VAL A 41 16.60 9.05 -25.61
CA VAL A 41 17.86 8.67 -24.95
C VAL A 41 18.20 7.22 -25.33
N LEU A 42 19.38 7.03 -25.93
CA LEU A 42 19.96 5.71 -26.18
C LEU A 42 21.06 5.41 -25.14
N PRO A 43 21.08 4.21 -24.52
CA PRO A 43 20.07 3.15 -24.64
C PRO A 43 18.78 3.50 -23.86
N PRO A 44 17.60 3.05 -24.32
CA PRO A 44 16.34 3.31 -23.65
C PRO A 44 16.35 2.70 -22.24
N PRO A 45 15.82 3.39 -21.21
CA PRO A 45 15.68 2.83 -19.88
C PRO A 45 14.82 1.56 -19.94
N ILE A 46 15.43 0.41 -19.68
CA ILE A 46 14.73 -0.88 -19.68
C ILE A 46 14.17 -1.08 -18.28
N LEU A 47 12.84 -1.15 -18.15
CA LEU A 47 12.18 -1.51 -16.90
C LEU A 47 12.35 -3.01 -16.64
N THR A 48 13.38 -3.38 -15.90
CA THR A 48 13.55 -4.74 -15.38
C THR A 48 13.07 -4.81 -13.94
N THR A 49 11.85 -5.28 -13.74
CA THR A 49 11.32 -5.52 -12.39
C THR A 49 11.91 -6.81 -11.83
N ASP A 50 12.67 -6.72 -10.74
CA ASP A 50 13.05 -7.89 -9.96
C ASP A 50 11.86 -8.33 -9.09
N TRP A 51 11.25 -9.45 -9.48
CA TRP A 51 10.08 -10.01 -8.81
C TRP A 51 10.38 -10.56 -7.42
N ALA A 52 11.62 -10.98 -7.15
CA ALA A 52 12.01 -11.47 -5.83
C ALA A 52 12.10 -10.30 -4.84
N VAL A 53 12.78 -9.21 -5.23
CA VAL A 53 12.87 -8.00 -4.40
C VAL A 53 11.49 -7.37 -4.21
N LEU A 54 10.69 -7.25 -5.27
CA LEU A 54 9.32 -6.73 -5.19
C LEU A 54 8.46 -7.58 -4.24
N GLY A 55 8.57 -8.91 -4.34
CA GLY A 55 7.82 -9.85 -3.49
C GLY A 55 8.19 -9.71 -2.01
N ILE A 56 9.47 -9.59 -1.68
CA ILE A 56 9.94 -9.43 -0.29
C ILE A 56 9.42 -8.11 0.30
N VAL A 57 9.55 -7.00 -0.43
CA VAL A 57 9.08 -5.69 0.03
C VAL A 57 7.56 -5.69 0.21
N ALA A 58 6.82 -6.24 -0.76
CA ALA A 58 5.36 -6.36 -0.67
C ALA A 58 4.92 -7.22 0.53
N ALA A 59 5.63 -8.33 0.79
CA ALA A 59 5.36 -9.20 1.93
C ALA A 59 5.61 -8.49 3.27
N LEU A 60 6.73 -7.78 3.41
CA LEU A 60 7.03 -6.99 4.61
C LEU A 60 6.00 -5.89 4.85
N PHE A 61 5.63 -5.17 3.79
CA PHE A 61 4.65 -4.09 3.88
C PHE A 61 3.27 -4.63 4.30
N THR A 62 2.85 -5.74 3.69
CA THR A 62 1.61 -6.45 4.04
C THR A 62 1.62 -6.90 5.50
N LEU A 63 2.76 -7.41 5.99
CA LEU A 63 2.92 -7.85 7.38
C LEU A 63 2.78 -6.68 8.36
N VAL A 64 3.48 -5.57 8.12
CA VAL A 64 3.37 -4.36 8.97
C VAL A 64 1.93 -3.85 9.01
N PHE A 65 1.26 -3.86 7.85
CA PHE A 65 -0.13 -3.43 7.76
C PHE A 65 -1.08 -4.35 8.55
N LEU A 66 -0.93 -5.67 8.41
CA LEU A 66 -1.67 -6.67 9.18
C LEU A 66 -1.48 -6.52 10.69
N VAL A 67 -0.23 -6.33 11.12
CA VAL A 67 0.10 -6.11 12.55
C VAL A 67 -0.57 -4.84 13.05
N SER A 68 -0.49 -3.74 12.30
CA SER A 68 -1.10 -2.47 12.68
C SER A 68 -2.63 -2.59 12.83
N VAL A 69 -3.29 -3.22 11.85
CA VAL A 69 -4.73 -3.46 11.84
C VAL A 69 -5.16 -4.36 13.00
N THR A 70 -4.44 -5.46 13.24
CA THR A 70 -4.79 -6.40 14.31
C THR A 70 -4.58 -5.79 15.69
N LEU A 71 -3.52 -5.01 15.89
CA LEU A 71 -3.29 -4.27 17.13
C LEU A 71 -4.37 -3.21 17.36
N LEU A 72 -4.72 -2.42 16.34
CA LEU A 72 -5.78 -1.42 16.44
C LEU A 72 -7.13 -2.07 16.74
N GLY A 73 -7.46 -3.16 16.05
CA GLY A 73 -8.69 -3.92 16.31
C GLY A 73 -8.75 -4.47 17.73
N LYS A 74 -7.64 -5.04 18.23
CA LYS A 74 -7.54 -5.50 19.63
C LYS A 74 -7.65 -4.35 20.62
N TYR A 75 -7.04 -3.21 20.34
CA TYR A 75 -7.09 -2.03 21.19
C TYR A 75 -8.51 -1.47 21.28
N LEU A 76 -9.19 -1.29 20.15
CA LEU A 76 -10.59 -0.85 20.09
C LEU A 76 -11.55 -1.82 20.78
N PHE A 77 -11.32 -3.13 20.66
CA PHE A 77 -12.15 -4.12 21.35
C PHE A 77 -11.87 -4.16 22.86
N SER A 78 -10.62 -3.89 23.28
CA SER A 78 -10.25 -3.78 24.69
C SER A 78 -10.71 -2.48 25.33
N MET A 79 -10.86 -1.41 24.54
CA MET A 79 -11.56 -0.19 24.91
C MET A 79 -13.06 -0.46 24.89
N ASN A 80 -13.49 -1.13 25.95
CA ASN A 80 -14.86 -1.33 26.39
C ASN A 80 -15.88 -0.42 25.68
N LEU A 81 -16.67 -0.99 24.76
CA LEU A 81 -17.88 -0.37 24.20
C LEU A 81 -18.82 0.15 25.30
N GLY A 82 -18.71 -0.36 26.53
CA GLY A 82 -19.42 0.14 27.70
C GLY A 82 -19.00 1.54 28.18
N THR A 83 -17.84 2.06 27.79
CA THR A 83 -17.42 3.44 28.08
C THR A 83 -17.91 4.41 27.00
N LEU A 84 -17.95 3.99 25.72
CA LEU A 84 -18.45 4.81 24.62
C LEU A 84 -19.98 4.93 24.65
N ALA A 85 -20.71 3.86 24.96
CA ALA A 85 -22.17 3.89 25.12
C ALA A 85 -22.64 4.78 26.31
N ARG A 86 -21.74 5.11 27.25
CA ARG A 86 -22.03 5.95 28.41
C ARG A 86 -21.61 7.41 28.24
N MET A 87 -21.06 7.79 27.09
CA MET A 87 -20.75 9.18 26.74
C MET A 87 -21.77 9.80 25.78
N GLU A 88 -22.83 9.06 25.44
CA GLU A 88 -23.95 9.51 24.62
C GLU A 88 -25.22 9.82 25.44
N GLU A 89 -25.13 9.78 26.78
CA GLU A 89 -26.06 10.47 27.70
C GLU A 89 -25.51 11.85 28.08
#